data_AF-A0A1A3MY71-F1
#
_entry.id   AF-A0A1A3MY71-F1
#
_cell.length_a   1.000
_cell.length_b   1.000
_cell.length_c   1.000
_cell.angle_alpha   90.00
_cell.angle_beta   90.00
_cell.angle_gamma   90.00
#
_symmetry.space_group_name_H-M   'P 1'
#
loop_
_entity.id
_entity.type
_entity.pdbx_description
1 polymer ?
#
loop_
_entity_poly.entity_id
_entity_poly.type
_entity_poly.pdbx_seq_one_letter_code
_entity_poly.pdbx_strand_id
1 'polypeptide(L)'
;MATPQEKSMEVHEAGVSLNLAELIFETRAGADLSQEQLAAELGVSQADVDAWETGAEAPRVDVLDRLARVCGRRLHIAIEIN
;
A
#
# COMPACT_ATOMS: atom_id res chain seq x y z
N MET A 1 16.01 -46.50 0.25
CA MET A 1 16.90 -45.41 0.69
C MET A 1 16.77 -44.28 -0.32
N ALA A 2 16.14 -43.18 0.07
CA ALA A 2 16.25 -41.86 -0.55
C ALA A 2 15.89 -40.86 0.55
N THR A 3 16.75 -39.86 0.72
CA THR A 3 16.82 -38.90 1.82
C THR A 3 15.67 -37.88 1.80
N PRO A 4 15.31 -37.30 2.97
CA PRO A 4 14.23 -36.32 3.09
C PRO A 4 14.75 -34.91 2.73
N GLN A 5 14.10 -34.22 1.79
CA GLN A 5 14.37 -32.80 1.54
C GLN A 5 13.60 -31.93 2.54
N GLU A 6 14.32 -31.55 3.59
CA GLU A 6 14.54 -30.15 4.02
C GLU A 6 13.40 -29.16 3.76
N LYS A 7 12.48 -29.10 4.72
CA LYS A 7 11.89 -27.88 5.32
C LYS A 7 12.12 -26.58 4.54
N SER A 8 11.34 -26.38 3.48
CA SER A 8 11.16 -25.04 2.92
C SER A 8 10.42 -24.22 3.98
N MET A 9 11.05 -23.15 4.45
CA MET A 9 10.39 -22.18 5.32
C MET A 9 9.30 -21.53 4.46
N GLU A 10 8.10 -22.09 4.51
CA GLU A 10 6.89 -21.44 4.01
C GLU A 10 6.81 -20.11 4.74
N VAL A 11 7.12 -19.04 4.01
CA VAL A 11 6.61 -17.71 4.33
C VAL A 11 5.13 -17.92 4.61
N HIS A 12 4.72 -17.73 5.86
CA HIS A 12 3.34 -17.91 6.25
C HIS A 12 2.56 -16.76 5.60
N GLU A 13 2.07 -16.99 4.37
CA GLU A 13 1.16 -16.10 3.64
C GLU A 13 -0.18 -16.07 4.35
N ALA A 14 -0.25 -15.35 5.48
CA ALA A 14 -1.46 -14.62 5.81
C ALA A 14 -1.50 -13.34 4.96
N GLY A 15 -1.40 -13.50 3.63
CA GLY A 15 -1.43 -12.41 2.67
C GLY A 15 -2.87 -11.92 2.56
N VAL A 16 -3.27 -10.98 3.40
CA VAL A 16 -4.53 -10.27 3.18
C VAL A 16 -4.39 -9.51 1.86
N SER A 17 -5.11 -9.95 0.84
CA SER A 17 -5.23 -9.22 -0.42
C SER A 17 -6.03 -7.95 -0.16
N LEU A 18 -5.35 -6.83 0.05
CA LEU A 18 -5.97 -5.52 0.16
C LEU A 18 -6.26 -4.98 -1.24
N ASN A 19 -7.42 -4.33 -1.40
CA ASN A 19 -7.63 -3.48 -2.56
C ASN A 19 -6.83 -2.17 -2.42
N LEU A 20 -6.71 -1.39 -3.51
CA LEU A 20 -5.90 -0.15 -3.50
C LEU A 20 -6.37 0.84 -2.42
N ALA A 21 -7.67 0.99 -2.22
CA ALA A 21 -8.23 1.93 -1.25
C ALA A 21 -7.87 1.55 0.18
N GLU A 22 -8.01 0.26 0.52
CA GLU A 22 -7.58 -0.28 1.81
C GLU A 22 -6.07 -0.15 2.01
N LEU A 23 -5.26 -0.39 0.97
CA LEU A 23 -3.82 -0.24 1.04
C LEU A 23 -3.40 1.21 1.35
N ILE A 24 -4.07 2.19 0.75
CA ILE A 24 -3.86 3.62 1.00
C ILE A 24 -4.22 3.95 2.45
N PHE A 25 -5.39 3.52 2.91
CA PHE A 25 -5.85 3.73 4.29
C PHE A 25 -4.87 3.14 5.31
N GLU A 26 -4.50 1.87 5.17
CA GLU A 26 -3.58 1.16 6.07
C GLU A 26 -2.17 1.77 6.04
N THR A 27 -1.77 2.28 4.88
CA THR A 27 -0.48 2.97 4.72
C THR A 27 -0.46 4.28 5.51
N ARG A 28 -1.49 5.11 5.35
CA ARG A 28 -1.65 6.36 6.10
C ARG A 28 -1.80 6.11 7.60
N ALA A 29 -2.72 5.22 7.98
CA ALA A 29 -3.03 4.94 9.37
C ALA A 29 -1.82 4.37 10.11
N GLY A 30 -1.05 3.48 9.48
CA GLY A 30 0.19 2.97 10.07
C GLY A 30 1.34 4.00 10.14
N ALA A 31 1.17 5.19 9.58
CA ALA A 31 2.06 6.33 9.76
C ALA A 31 1.52 7.37 10.77
N ASP A 32 0.42 7.05 11.48
CA ASP A 32 -0.25 7.92 12.45
C ASP A 32 -0.69 9.28 11.89
N LEU A 33 -0.97 9.36 10.58
CA LEU A 33 -1.44 10.57 9.91
C LEU A 33 -2.97 10.58 9.78
N SER A 34 -3.60 11.73 9.97
CA SER A 34 -4.97 11.99 9.51
C SER A 34 -5.01 12.19 7.99
N GLN A 35 -6.20 12.10 7.39
CA GLN A 35 -6.36 12.39 5.96
C GLN A 35 -5.94 13.83 5.61
N GLU A 36 -6.24 14.80 6.49
CA GLU A 36 -5.84 16.20 6.33
C GLU A 36 -4.32 16.38 6.38
N GLN A 37 -3.64 15.68 7.30
CA GLN A 37 -2.18 15.73 7.42
C GLN A 37 -1.51 15.12 6.19
N LEU A 38 -1.99 13.97 5.72
CA LEU A 38 -1.49 13.36 4.49
C LEU A 38 -1.72 14.27 3.29
N ALA A 39 -2.91 14.87 3.17
CA ALA A 39 -3.24 15.80 2.09
C ALA A 39 -2.28 17.01 2.08
N ALA A 40 -1.98 17.57 3.25
CA ALA A 40 -1.04 18.68 3.40
C ALA A 40 0.39 18.31 2.95
N GLU A 41 0.89 17.15 3.35
CA GLU A 41 2.21 16.64 2.92
C GLU A 41 2.27 16.38 1.41
N LEU A 42 1.18 15.88 0.85
CA LEU A 42 1.06 15.59 -0.57
C LEU A 42 0.78 16.83 -1.44
N GLY A 43 0.29 17.92 -0.86
CA GLY A 43 -0.12 19.12 -1.59
C GLY A 43 -1.43 18.94 -2.35
N VAL A 44 -2.34 18.12 -1.83
CA VAL A 44 -3.66 17.81 -2.40
C VAL A 44 -4.77 18.20 -1.41
N SER A 45 -6.03 18.03 -1.79
CA SER A 45 -7.16 18.26 -0.87
C SER A 45 -7.44 17.02 0.00
N GLN A 46 -8.03 17.22 1.18
CA GLN A 46 -8.49 16.10 2.01
C GLN A 46 -9.59 15.27 1.31
N ALA A 47 -10.39 15.90 0.45
CA ALA A 47 -11.39 15.22 -0.36
C ALA A 47 -10.76 14.25 -1.38
N ASP A 48 -9.58 14.58 -1.92
CA ASP A 48 -8.84 13.66 -2.80
C ASP A 48 -8.42 12.41 -2.01
N VAL A 49 -7.90 12.58 -0.80
CA VAL A 49 -7.50 11.47 0.07
C VAL A 49 -8.70 10.60 0.46
N ASP A 50 -9.83 11.21 0.79
CA ASP A 50 -11.07 10.48 1.08
C ASP A 50 -11.58 9.69 -0.14
N ALA A 51 -11.56 10.28 -1.33
CA ALA A 51 -11.93 9.61 -2.57
C ALA A 51 -11.02 8.40 -2.86
N TRP A 52 -9.74 8.48 -2.51
CA TRP A 52 -8.80 7.36 -2.65
C TRP A 52 -9.06 6.24 -1.64
N GLU A 53 -9.28 6.59 -0.37
CA GLU A 53 -9.51 5.61 0.71
C GLU A 53 -10.90 4.95 0.66
N THR A 54 -11.86 5.58 -0.02
CA THR A 54 -13.18 5.01 -0.31
C THR A 54 -13.23 4.27 -1.65
N GLY A 55 -12.19 4.40 -2.48
CA GLY A 55 -12.13 3.81 -3.81
C GLY A 55 -13.00 4.51 -4.86
N ALA A 56 -13.50 5.71 -4.57
CA ALA A 56 -14.23 6.55 -5.53
C ALA A 56 -13.33 7.03 -6.68
N GLU A 57 -12.04 7.27 -6.40
CA GLU A 57 -11.03 7.62 -7.39
C GLU A 57 -9.71 6.88 -7.09
N ALA A 58 -8.95 6.55 -8.12
CA ALA A 58 -7.61 6.02 -7.96
C ALA A 58 -6.56 7.15 -8.12
N PRO A 59 -5.62 7.33 -7.18
CA PRO A 59 -4.52 8.26 -7.35
C PRO A 59 -3.62 7.84 -8.52
N ARG A 60 -2.93 8.81 -9.11
CA ARG A 60 -1.88 8.53 -10.08
C ARG A 60 -0.69 7.81 -9.42
N VAL A 61 0.08 7.08 -10.23
CA VAL A 61 1.23 6.30 -9.75
C VAL A 61 2.30 7.17 -9.08
N ASP A 62 2.54 8.38 -9.56
CA ASP A 62 3.47 9.34 -8.96
C ASP A 62 3.00 9.80 -7.57
N VAL A 63 1.68 10.00 -7.40
CA VAL A 63 1.08 10.33 -6.11
C VAL A 63 1.17 9.15 -5.15
N LEU A 64 0.96 7.92 -5.62
CA LEU A 64 1.14 6.71 -4.82
C LEU A 64 2.58 6.54 -4.30
N ASP A 65 3.59 6.80 -5.15
CA ASP A 65 4.99 6.76 -4.71
C ASP A 65 5.27 7.81 -3.64
N ARG A 66 4.73 9.03 -3.81
CA ARG A 66 4.87 10.11 -2.84
C ARG A 66 4.18 9.79 -1.51
N LEU A 67 2.97 9.25 -1.56
CA LEU A 67 2.20 8.79 -0.39
C LEU A 67 2.98 7.74 0.39
N ALA A 68 3.51 6.72 -0.29
CA ALA A 68 4.33 5.70 0.34
C ALA A 68 5.53 6.32 1.07
N ARG A 69 6.25 7.24 0.42
CA ARG A 69 7.42 7.92 1.01
C ARG A 69 7.06 8.76 2.24
N VAL A 70 6.00 9.57 2.17
CA VAL A 70 5.50 10.37 3.30
C VAL A 70 5.17 9.48 4.49
N CYS A 71 4.60 8.30 4.22
CA CYS A 71 4.25 7.32 5.24
C CYS A 71 5.44 6.41 5.67
N GLY A 72 6.68 6.72 5.25
CA GLY A 72 7.86 5.93 5.60
C GLY A 72 7.93 4.54 4.94
N ARG A 73 7.19 4.33 3.86
CA ARG A 73 7.10 3.07 3.11
C ARG A 73 7.77 3.19 1.74
N ARG A 74 7.92 2.04 1.08
CA ARG A 74 8.39 1.93 -0.30
C ARG A 74 7.30 1.31 -1.15
N LEU A 75 6.93 1.98 -2.24
CA LEU A 75 6.04 1.42 -3.25
C LEU A 75 6.81 0.44 -4.16
N HIS A 76 6.23 -0.72 -4.41
CA HIS A 76 6.70 -1.68 -5.39
C HIS A 76 5.54 -2.12 -6.27
N ILE A 77 5.64 -1.86 -7.57
CA ILE A 77 4.63 -2.25 -8.56
C ILE A 77 5.36 -3.13 -9.58
N ALA A 78 4.80 -4.32 -9.84
CA ALA A 78 5.28 -5.24 -10.87
C ALA A 78 4.12 -5.56 -11.81
N ILE A 79 4.43 -5.69 -13.09
CA ILE A 79 3.53 -6.25 -14.10
C ILE A 79 4.18 -7.54 -14.56
N GLU A 80 3.57 -8.67 -14.24
CA GLU A 80 4.03 -9.97 -14.70
C GLU A 80 3.34 -10.32 -16.01
N ILE A 81 4.14 -10.76 -16.98
CA ILE A 81 3.65 -11.24 -18.27
C ILE A 81 3.67 -12.76 -18.17
N ASN A 82 2.49 -13.38 -18.34
CA ASN A 82 2.35 -14.84 -18.42
C ASN A 82 3.05 -15.43 -19.63
#